data_AF-A0AAW4VD77-F1
#
_entry.id   AF-A0AAW4VD77-F1
#
_cell.length_a   1.000
_cell.length_b   1.000
_cell.length_c   1.000
_cell.angle_alpha   90.00
_cell.angle_beta   90.00
_cell.angle_gamma   90.00
#
_symmetry.space_group_name_H-M   'P 1'
#
loop_
_entity.id
_entity.type
_entity.pdbx_description
1 polymer ?
#
loop_
_entity_poly.entity_id
_entity_poly.type
_entity_poly.pdbx_seq_one_letter_code
_entity_poly.pdbx_strand_id
1 'polypeptide(L)'
;MSTFSEILKRERENKGYSKAELARKLNIPYTTYQNYENGREPKIDVIKQISEELGINPSVFFDLENRDPLYERNFHPIDHSEIECIMLYDSGKFEYMKDTFDNHRKELYRQSWKVHDMFDNFYNALIELRAKTFVEVDHEKLKYIRWDILDILERTDIDTRFQYEKTIYESQYMNEECINEFKERNPDYKKQIINKILFPNNDFNFEFETEESIDGMYKVALAYYFKNKYKIT
;
A
#
# COMPACT_ATOMS: atom_id res chain seq x y z
N MET A 1 10.68 -19.33 0.71
CA MET A 1 11.16 -18.56 1.87
C MET A 1 12.55 -18.06 1.51
N SER A 2 12.75 -16.75 1.55
CA SER A 2 14.04 -16.15 1.20
C SER A 2 14.93 -16.14 2.44
N THR A 3 16.17 -16.59 2.32
CA THR A 3 17.14 -16.59 3.41
C THR A 3 17.60 -15.17 3.74
N PHE A 4 18.05 -14.93 4.98
CA PHE A 4 18.64 -13.66 5.40
C PHE A 4 19.67 -13.12 4.41
N SER A 5 20.53 -14.01 3.89
CA SER A 5 21.57 -13.71 2.90
C SER A 5 21.02 -13.14 1.59
N GLU A 6 19.92 -13.69 1.10
CA GLU A 6 19.30 -13.27 -0.16
C GLU A 6 18.63 -11.90 0.00
N ILE A 7 17.99 -11.67 1.14
CA ILE A 7 17.35 -10.40 1.48
C ILE A 7 18.39 -9.29 1.63
N LEU A 8 19.49 -9.55 2.35
CA LEU A 8 20.60 -8.60 2.52
C LEU A 8 21.21 -8.20 1.18
N LYS A 9 21.40 -9.17 0.28
CA LYS A 9 21.92 -8.92 -1.05
C LYS A 9 21.00 -8.02 -1.86
N ARG A 10 19.70 -8.34 -1.89
CA ARG A 10 18.67 -7.57 -2.61
C ARG A 10 18.62 -6.12 -2.14
N GLU A 11 18.49 -5.90 -0.83
CA GLU A 11 18.34 -4.54 -0.28
C GLU A 11 19.61 -3.70 -0.44
N ARG A 12 20.81 -4.32 -0.36
CA ARG A 12 22.07 -3.64 -0.69
C ARG A 12 22.08 -3.16 -2.15
N GLU A 13 21.68 -4.03 -3.08
CA GLU A 13 21.68 -3.73 -4.51
C GLU A 13 20.64 -2.65 -4.86
N ASN A 14 19.48 -2.64 -4.21
CA ASN A 14 18.47 -1.59 -4.33
C ASN A 14 18.99 -0.19 -3.93
N LYS A 15 19.90 -0.14 -2.93
CA LYS A 15 20.59 1.10 -2.54
C LYS A 15 21.76 1.47 -3.44
N GLY A 16 22.10 0.64 -4.43
CA GLY A 16 23.24 0.86 -5.32
C GLY A 16 24.59 0.68 -4.64
N TYR A 17 24.65 0.00 -3.49
CA TYR A 17 25.91 -0.20 -2.76
C TYR A 17 26.64 -1.45 -3.23
N SER A 18 27.95 -1.34 -3.40
CA SER A 18 28.83 -2.51 -3.46
C SER A 18 28.99 -3.15 -2.07
N LYS A 19 29.36 -4.44 -2.03
CA LYS A 19 29.64 -5.14 -0.76
C LYS A 19 30.69 -4.41 0.09
N ALA A 20 31.70 -3.81 -0.56
CA ALA A 20 32.77 -3.08 0.10
C ALA A 20 32.32 -1.70 0.62
N GLU A 21 31.33 -1.07 -0.02
CA GLU A 21 30.75 0.19 0.48
C GLU A 21 29.88 -0.05 1.70
N LEU A 22 28.99 -1.05 1.65
CA LEU A 22 28.13 -1.34 2.78
C LEU A 22 28.93 -1.84 3.99
N ALA A 23 29.96 -2.69 3.77
CA ALA A 23 30.86 -3.09 4.86
C ALA A 23 31.57 -1.89 5.53
N ARG A 24 32.01 -0.90 4.75
CA ARG A 24 32.62 0.33 5.27
C ARG A 24 31.63 1.17 6.06
N LYS A 25 30.41 1.33 5.55
CA LYS A 25 29.33 2.08 6.21
C LYS A 25 28.92 1.45 7.55
N LEU A 26 28.86 0.13 7.60
CA LEU A 26 28.58 -0.64 8.82
C LEU A 26 29.77 -0.75 9.78
N ASN A 27 30.94 -0.22 9.40
CA ASN A 27 32.19 -0.32 10.15
C ASN A 27 32.55 -1.78 10.55
N ILE A 28 32.40 -2.72 9.61
CA ILE A 28 32.77 -4.13 9.80
C ILE A 28 33.77 -4.59 8.74
N PRO A 29 34.59 -5.62 9.04
CA PRO A 29 35.49 -6.20 8.04
C PRO A 29 34.72 -6.70 6.81
N TYR A 30 35.27 -6.49 5.62
CA TYR A 30 34.69 -6.95 4.36
C TYR A 30 34.34 -8.44 4.39
N THR A 31 35.25 -9.26 4.93
CA THR A 31 35.07 -10.71 5.06
C THR A 31 33.88 -11.06 5.96
N THR A 32 33.64 -10.28 7.02
CA THR A 32 32.48 -10.44 7.90
C THR A 32 31.18 -10.16 7.16
N TYR A 33 31.11 -9.05 6.42
CA TYR A 33 29.95 -8.74 5.58
C TYR A 33 29.70 -9.79 4.50
N GLN A 34 30.76 -10.20 3.79
CA GLN A 34 30.68 -11.24 2.76
C GLN A 34 30.12 -12.56 3.32
N ASN A 35 30.48 -12.93 4.54
CA ASN A 35 29.93 -14.12 5.18
C ASN A 35 28.43 -14.00 5.45
N TYR A 36 27.93 -12.80 5.74
CA TYR A 36 26.49 -12.58 5.95
C TYR A 36 25.67 -12.82 4.67
N GLU A 37 26.14 -12.35 3.52
CA GLU A 37 25.51 -12.65 2.24
C GLU A 37 25.71 -14.10 1.76
N ASN A 38 26.55 -14.89 2.44
CA ASN A 38 26.82 -16.29 2.13
C ASN A 38 26.19 -17.26 3.15
N GLY A 39 25.22 -16.80 3.94
CA GLY A 39 24.40 -17.63 4.82
C GLY A 39 24.80 -17.64 6.29
N ARG A 40 25.79 -16.84 6.71
CA ARG A 40 26.07 -16.65 8.13
C ARG A 40 25.09 -15.65 8.73
N GLU A 41 24.36 -16.04 9.77
CA GLU A 41 23.45 -15.11 10.44
C GLU A 41 24.20 -14.15 11.38
N PRO A 42 23.97 -12.83 11.28
CA PRO A 42 24.45 -11.85 12.24
C PRO A 42 23.64 -11.85 13.54
N LYS A 43 24.19 -11.23 14.58
CA LYS A 43 23.44 -10.97 15.82
C LYS A 43 22.39 -9.88 15.60
N ILE A 44 21.33 -9.88 16.41
CA ILE A 44 20.23 -8.92 16.32
C ILE A 44 20.67 -7.44 16.29
N ASP A 45 21.71 -7.08 17.06
CA ASP A 45 22.22 -5.70 17.08
C ASP A 45 22.87 -5.30 15.75
N VAL A 46 23.53 -6.26 15.08
CA VAL A 46 24.12 -6.04 13.75
C VAL A 46 23.01 -5.98 12.70
N ILE A 47 21.93 -6.76 12.83
CA ILE A 47 20.75 -6.67 11.96
C ILE A 47 20.13 -5.27 12.05
N LYS A 48 20.01 -4.69 13.25
CA LYS A 48 19.51 -3.32 13.42
C LYS A 48 20.40 -2.29 12.73
N GLN A 49 21.71 -2.36 12.91
CA GLN A 49 22.65 -1.47 12.23
C GLN A 49 22.58 -1.58 10.70
N ILE A 50 22.48 -2.80 10.19
CA ILE A 50 22.27 -3.06 8.76
C ILE A 50 20.96 -2.41 8.28
N SER A 51 19.90 -2.55 9.07
CA SER A 51 18.57 -2.02 8.75
C SER A 51 18.55 -0.50 8.73
N GLU A 52 19.20 0.15 9.70
CA GLU A 52 19.37 1.61 9.77
C GLU A 52 20.13 2.15 8.55
N GLU A 53 21.26 1.55 8.20
CA GLU A 53 22.07 1.99 7.06
C GLU A 53 21.36 1.79 5.71
N LEU A 54 20.54 0.75 5.61
CA LEU A 54 19.70 0.47 4.44
C LEU A 54 18.36 1.20 4.49
N GLY A 55 18.01 1.88 5.58
CA GLY A 55 16.72 2.55 5.76
C GLY A 55 15.52 1.61 5.61
N ILE A 56 15.62 0.39 6.14
CA ILE A 56 14.58 -0.65 6.11
C ILE A 56 14.22 -1.09 7.54
N ASN A 57 13.06 -1.72 7.73
CA ASN A 57 12.69 -2.29 9.03
C ASN A 57 13.46 -3.62 9.26
N PRO A 58 14.00 -3.88 10.46
CA PRO A 58 14.60 -5.18 10.79
C PRO A 58 13.69 -6.40 10.54
N SER A 59 12.35 -6.25 10.57
CA SER A 59 11.37 -7.29 10.23
C SER A 59 11.59 -7.91 8.85
N VAL A 60 12.11 -7.12 7.90
CA VAL A 60 12.39 -7.52 6.52
C VAL A 60 13.33 -8.72 6.48
N PHE A 61 14.28 -8.83 7.42
CA PHE A 61 15.28 -9.90 7.49
C PHE A 61 14.77 -11.22 8.09
N PHE A 62 13.64 -11.18 8.78
CA PHE A 62 13.06 -12.34 9.45
C PHE A 62 11.94 -12.99 8.66
N ASP A 63 11.75 -12.56 7.41
CA ASP A 63 10.76 -13.14 6.50
C ASP A 63 9.32 -13.15 7.08
N LEU A 64 9.07 -12.30 8.08
CA LEU A 64 7.73 -11.95 8.57
C LEU A 64 6.94 -11.15 7.53
N GLU A 65 7.61 -10.77 6.44
CA GLU A 65 7.13 -10.06 5.26
C GLU A 65 7.55 -10.82 3.98
N ASN A 66 7.52 -12.16 3.98
CA ASN A 66 7.95 -12.99 2.85
C ASN A 66 7.26 -12.57 1.54
N ARG A 67 8.06 -11.94 0.68
CA ARG A 67 7.66 -11.21 -0.53
C ARG A 67 7.56 -12.17 -1.72
N ASP A 68 6.40 -12.20 -2.36
CA ASP A 68 6.24 -12.56 -3.76
C ASP A 68 6.77 -11.39 -4.63
N PRO A 69 7.56 -11.58 -5.72
CA PRO A 69 8.31 -10.53 -6.44
C PRO A 69 7.48 -9.47 -7.19
N LEU A 70 6.22 -9.33 -6.85
CA LEU A 70 5.21 -8.65 -7.65
C LEU A 70 4.54 -7.47 -6.94
N TYR A 71 4.89 -7.20 -5.68
CA TYR A 71 4.20 -6.24 -4.83
C TYR A 71 5.11 -5.09 -4.37
N GLU A 72 4.75 -3.87 -4.75
CA GLU A 72 4.95 -2.72 -3.87
C GLU A 72 3.75 -2.62 -2.94
N ARG A 73 4.05 -2.35 -1.66
CA ARG A 73 3.17 -1.87 -0.58
C ARG A 73 2.53 -2.94 0.31
N ASN A 74 3.28 -3.33 1.35
CA ASN A 74 2.70 -3.24 2.69
C ASN A 74 2.24 -1.79 2.88
N PHE A 75 0.95 -1.56 3.12
CA PHE A 75 0.49 -0.27 3.64
C PHE A 75 1.11 -0.12 5.04
N HIS A 76 2.21 0.62 5.12
CA HIS A 76 2.81 1.01 6.39
C HIS A 76 2.05 2.23 6.93
N PRO A 77 1.34 2.13 8.06
CA PRO A 77 0.56 3.23 8.65
C PRO A 77 1.42 4.35 9.25
N ILE A 78 2.72 4.42 8.91
CA ILE A 78 3.71 5.21 9.65
C ILE A 78 3.52 6.72 9.40
N ASP A 79 2.86 7.12 8.31
CA ASP A 79 2.41 8.50 8.06
C ASP A 79 0.89 8.62 8.15
N HIS A 80 0.31 8.26 9.30
CA HIS A 80 -1.07 8.59 9.61
C HIS A 80 -1.19 10.08 10.00
N SER A 81 -1.98 10.84 9.25
CA SER A 81 -2.29 12.24 9.56
C SER A 81 -3.70 12.33 10.13
N GLU A 82 -3.82 12.48 11.46
CA GLU A 82 -5.10 12.69 12.16
C GLU A 82 -5.89 13.87 11.54
N ILE A 83 -5.17 14.92 11.10
CA ILE A 83 -5.75 16.06 10.39
C ILE A 83 -6.41 15.64 9.08
N GLU A 84 -5.76 14.78 8.30
CA GLU A 84 -6.30 14.34 7.01
C GLU A 84 -7.54 13.49 7.19
N CYS A 85 -7.54 12.66 8.23
CA CYS A 85 -8.66 11.85 8.63
C CYS A 85 -9.90 12.69 8.99
N ILE A 86 -9.72 13.75 9.78
CA ILE A 86 -10.81 14.66 10.14
C ILE A 86 -11.34 15.40 8.92
N MET A 87 -10.46 15.83 8.02
CA MET A 87 -10.88 16.47 6.77
C MET A 87 -11.69 15.52 5.87
N LEU A 88 -11.30 14.25 5.79
CA LEU A 88 -12.05 13.21 5.07
C LEU A 88 -13.43 12.99 5.68
N TYR A 89 -13.49 12.81 7.01
CA TYR A 89 -14.73 12.63 7.77
C TYR A 89 -15.68 13.84 7.62
N ASP A 90 -15.23 15.05 7.94
CA ASP A 90 -16.07 16.25 7.92
C ASP A 90 -16.54 16.64 6.50
N SER A 91 -15.83 16.19 5.47
CA SER A 91 -16.24 16.43 4.07
C SER A 91 -17.35 15.51 3.58
N GLY A 92 -17.71 14.45 4.34
CA GLY A 92 -18.64 13.41 3.91
C GLY A 92 -18.14 12.54 2.75
N LYS A 93 -16.87 12.70 2.34
CA LYS A 93 -16.26 11.90 1.27
C LYS A 93 -15.99 10.48 1.72
N PHE A 94 -15.82 10.27 3.02
CA PHE A 94 -15.58 8.96 3.59
C PHE A 94 -16.75 8.00 3.32
N GLU A 95 -17.98 8.43 3.62
CA GLU A 95 -19.20 7.66 3.38
C GLU A 95 -19.40 7.39 1.89
N TYR A 96 -19.20 8.42 1.06
CA TYR A 96 -19.26 8.27 -0.40
C TYR A 96 -18.24 7.25 -0.92
N MET A 97 -17.00 7.27 -0.42
CA MET A 97 -15.98 6.30 -0.79
C MET A 97 -16.40 4.90 -0.38
N LYS A 98 -16.84 4.70 0.87
CA LYS A 98 -17.29 3.41 1.39
C LYS A 98 -18.43 2.82 0.55
N ASP A 99 -19.48 3.60 0.29
CA ASP A 99 -20.63 3.17 -0.52
C ASP A 99 -20.24 2.88 -1.97
N THR A 100 -19.36 3.71 -2.55
CA THR A 100 -18.86 3.50 -3.92
C THR A 100 -18.05 2.21 -3.98
N PHE A 101 -17.15 1.97 -3.04
CA PHE A 101 -16.31 0.77 -3.01
C PHE A 101 -17.12 -0.50 -2.74
N ASP A 102 -18.10 -0.49 -1.82
CA ASP A 102 -18.96 -1.66 -1.56
C ASP A 102 -19.78 -2.05 -2.81
N ASN A 103 -20.26 -1.06 -3.57
CA ASN A 103 -20.94 -1.31 -4.84
C ASN A 103 -19.99 -1.80 -5.93
N HIS A 104 -18.80 -1.20 -6.07
CA HIS A 104 -17.79 -1.62 -7.03
C HIS A 104 -17.25 -3.03 -6.72
N ARG A 105 -17.10 -3.39 -5.45
CA ARG A 105 -16.65 -4.73 -5.02
C ARG A 105 -17.58 -5.84 -5.50
N LYS A 106 -18.90 -5.64 -5.40
CA LYS A 106 -19.89 -6.61 -5.89
C LYS A 106 -19.80 -6.80 -7.41
N GLU A 107 -19.60 -5.71 -8.14
CA GLU A 107 -19.45 -5.74 -9.60
C GLU A 107 -18.12 -6.36 -10.02
N LEU A 108 -17.01 -6.07 -9.32
CA LEU A 108 -15.70 -6.65 -9.57
C LEU A 108 -15.71 -8.16 -9.39
N TYR A 109 -16.34 -8.67 -8.32
CA TYR A 109 -16.49 -10.11 -8.12
C TYR A 109 -17.26 -10.77 -9.28
N ARG A 110 -18.33 -10.13 -9.74
CA ARG A 110 -19.13 -10.60 -10.89
C ARG A 110 -18.30 -10.62 -12.17
N GLN A 111 -17.50 -9.58 -12.42
CA GLN A 111 -16.63 -9.48 -13.59
C GLN A 111 -15.50 -10.50 -13.55
N SER A 112 -14.85 -10.67 -12.40
CA SER A 112 -13.83 -11.70 -12.18
C SER A 112 -14.37 -13.09 -12.51
N TRP A 113 -15.52 -13.45 -11.93
CA TRP A 113 -16.16 -14.73 -12.18
C TRP A 113 -16.50 -14.95 -13.67
N LYS A 114 -16.96 -13.90 -14.35
CA LYS A 114 -17.22 -13.95 -15.80
C LYS A 114 -15.94 -14.22 -16.61
N VAL A 115 -14.82 -13.61 -16.24
CA VAL A 115 -13.54 -13.83 -16.93
C VAL A 115 -13.03 -15.25 -16.69
N HIS A 116 -13.16 -15.78 -15.47
CA HIS A 116 -12.86 -17.19 -15.17
C HIS A 116 -13.68 -18.15 -16.04
N ASP A 117 -15.00 -17.95 -16.12
CA ASP A 117 -15.88 -18.80 -16.93
C ASP A 117 -15.53 -18.74 -18.42
N MET A 118 -15.27 -17.54 -18.96
CA MET A 118 -14.84 -17.38 -20.35
C MET A 118 -13.52 -18.12 -20.63
N PHE A 119 -12.58 -18.07 -19.69
CA PHE A 119 -11.29 -18.74 -19.84
C PHE A 119 -11.42 -20.26 -19.79
N ASP A 120 -12.18 -20.81 -18.84
CA ASP A 120 -12.42 -22.25 -18.74
C ASP A 120 -13.13 -22.79 -20.00
N ASN A 121 -14.12 -22.06 -20.51
CA ASN A 121 -14.80 -22.39 -21.76
C ASN A 121 -13.83 -22.40 -22.96
N PHE A 122 -12.98 -21.37 -23.07
CA PHE A 122 -11.95 -21.31 -24.12
C PHE A 122 -10.96 -22.48 -24.02
N TYR A 123 -10.46 -22.77 -22.81
CA TYR A 123 -9.50 -23.82 -22.56
C TYR A 123 -10.05 -25.21 -22.95
N ASN A 124 -11.29 -25.50 -22.56
CA ASN A 124 -11.96 -26.75 -22.91
C ASN A 124 -12.18 -26.87 -24.42
N ALA A 125 -12.65 -25.80 -25.08
CA ALA A 125 -12.83 -25.79 -26.54
C ALA A 125 -11.50 -26.00 -27.28
N LEU A 126 -10.40 -25.44 -26.77
CA LEU A 126 -9.05 -25.63 -27.33
C LEU A 126 -8.60 -27.09 -27.22
N ILE A 127 -8.82 -27.75 -26.08
CA ILE A 127 -8.52 -29.18 -25.89
C ILE A 127 -9.32 -30.03 -26.88
N GLU A 128 -10.64 -29.80 -26.99
CA GLU A 128 -11.49 -30.55 -27.92
C GLU A 128 -11.07 -30.37 -29.37
N LEU A 129 -10.71 -29.15 -29.77
CA LEU A 129 -10.20 -28.87 -31.11
C LEU A 129 -8.89 -29.62 -31.36
N ARG A 130 -7.95 -29.55 -30.42
CA ARG A 130 -6.65 -30.23 -30.52
C ARG A 130 -6.82 -31.75 -30.64
N ALA A 131 -7.72 -32.35 -29.88
CA ALA A 131 -8.03 -33.78 -29.94
C ALA A 131 -8.51 -34.22 -31.34
N LYS A 132 -9.16 -33.33 -32.10
CA LYS A 132 -9.63 -33.61 -33.47
C LYS A 132 -8.54 -33.45 -34.55
N THR A 133 -7.40 -32.83 -34.23
CA THR A 133 -6.37 -32.50 -35.22
C THR A 133 -5.34 -33.60 -35.50
N PHE A 134 -5.43 -34.76 -34.83
CA PHE A 134 -4.44 -35.87 -34.93
C PHE A 134 -2.98 -35.46 -34.65
N VAL A 135 -2.75 -34.28 -34.08
CA VAL A 135 -1.44 -33.77 -33.66
C VAL A 135 -1.27 -34.05 -32.17
N GLU A 136 -0.09 -34.49 -31.76
CA GLU A 136 0.26 -34.71 -30.35
C GLU A 136 0.11 -33.41 -29.55
N VAL A 137 -0.57 -33.51 -28.41
CA VAL A 137 -0.85 -32.36 -27.54
C VAL A 137 0.13 -32.36 -26.38
N ASP A 138 0.90 -31.29 -26.25
CA ASP A 138 1.75 -31.04 -25.08
C ASP A 138 0.87 -30.60 -23.90
N HIS A 139 0.32 -31.59 -23.20
CA HIS A 139 -0.61 -31.39 -22.09
C HIS A 139 0.02 -30.65 -20.91
N GLU A 140 1.34 -30.83 -20.68
CA GLU A 140 2.05 -30.12 -19.62
C GLU A 140 2.16 -28.64 -19.94
N LYS A 141 2.55 -28.25 -21.16
CA LYS A 141 2.56 -26.82 -21.54
C LYS A 141 1.19 -26.16 -21.45
N LEU A 142 0.12 -26.83 -21.89
CA LEU A 142 -1.23 -26.29 -21.78
C LEU A 142 -1.67 -26.09 -20.32
N LYS A 143 -1.29 -27.02 -19.45
CA LYS A 143 -1.55 -26.96 -18.01
C LYS A 143 -0.81 -25.79 -17.36
N TYR A 144 0.46 -25.55 -17.71
CA TYR A 144 1.21 -24.39 -17.21
C TYR A 144 0.57 -23.07 -17.64
N ILE A 145 0.18 -22.92 -18.91
CA ILE A 145 -0.53 -21.72 -19.38
C ILE A 145 -1.83 -21.50 -18.61
N ARG A 146 -2.56 -22.59 -18.28
CA ARG A 146 -3.77 -22.51 -17.47
C ARG A 146 -3.49 -21.99 -16.07
N TRP A 147 -2.42 -22.47 -15.44
CA TRP A 147 -2.01 -22.00 -14.11
C TRP A 147 -1.58 -20.55 -14.12
N ASP A 148 -0.75 -20.12 -15.08
CA ASP A 148 -0.31 -18.73 -15.19
C ASP A 148 -1.50 -17.76 -15.31
N ILE A 149 -2.52 -18.13 -16.09
CA ILE A 149 -3.72 -17.29 -16.26
C ILE A 149 -4.58 -17.27 -15.00
N LEU A 150 -4.74 -18.40 -14.30
CA LEU A 150 -5.46 -18.41 -13.03
C LEU A 150 -4.77 -17.57 -11.96
N ASP A 151 -3.44 -17.62 -11.89
CA ASP A 151 -2.63 -16.83 -10.96
C ASP A 151 -2.87 -15.32 -11.16
N ILE A 152 -2.90 -14.86 -12.42
CA ILE A 152 -3.22 -13.47 -12.75
C ILE A 152 -4.63 -13.06 -12.27
N LEU A 153 -5.62 -13.95 -12.42
CA LEU A 153 -6.99 -13.68 -12.01
C LEU A 153 -7.13 -13.65 -10.48
N GLU A 154 -6.53 -14.61 -9.78
CA GLU A 154 -6.51 -14.65 -8.31
C GLU A 154 -5.79 -13.42 -7.74
N ARG A 155 -4.69 -13.02 -8.38
CA ARG A 155 -3.94 -11.82 -8.02
C ARG A 155 -4.74 -10.52 -8.18
N THR A 156 -5.56 -10.43 -9.23
CA THR A 156 -6.45 -9.27 -9.44
C THR A 156 -7.49 -9.15 -8.33
N ASP A 157 -8.00 -10.27 -7.82
CA ASP A 157 -8.96 -10.29 -6.70
C ASP A 157 -8.27 -9.89 -5.38
N ILE A 158 -7.06 -10.37 -5.14
CA ILE A 158 -6.24 -10.00 -3.98
C ILE A 158 -5.93 -8.50 -3.97
N ASP A 159 -5.49 -7.93 -5.08
CA ASP A 159 -5.18 -6.49 -5.20
C ASP A 159 -6.43 -5.63 -4.92
N THR A 160 -7.58 -6.06 -5.45
CA THR A 160 -8.87 -5.42 -5.19
C THR A 160 -9.22 -5.46 -3.70
N ARG A 161 -9.03 -6.62 -3.04
CA ARG A 161 -9.29 -6.80 -1.62
C ARG A 161 -8.35 -5.95 -0.77
N PHE A 162 -7.09 -5.83 -1.15
CA PHE A 162 -6.11 -4.99 -0.46
C PHE A 162 -6.51 -3.51 -0.49
N GLN A 163 -6.95 -2.97 -1.63
CA GLN A 163 -7.42 -1.58 -1.71
C GLN A 163 -8.65 -1.34 -0.82
N TYR A 164 -9.54 -2.35 -0.74
CA TYR A 164 -10.69 -2.32 0.16
C TYR A 164 -10.26 -2.31 1.63
N GLU A 165 -9.44 -3.28 2.04
CA GLU A 165 -8.94 -3.40 3.41
C GLU A 165 -8.16 -2.15 3.81
N LYS A 166 -7.35 -1.57 2.92
CA LYS A 166 -6.67 -0.30 3.14
C LYS A 166 -7.65 0.84 3.38
N THR A 167 -8.67 0.99 2.54
CA THR A 167 -9.69 2.05 2.70
C THR A 167 -10.46 1.88 4.02
N ILE A 168 -10.80 0.64 4.36
CA ILE A 168 -11.46 0.32 5.63
C ILE A 168 -10.53 0.57 6.81
N TYR A 169 -9.27 0.18 6.74
CA TYR A 169 -8.28 0.35 7.79
C TYR A 169 -7.92 1.83 8.02
N GLU A 170 -7.67 2.60 6.95
CA GLU A 170 -7.50 4.06 7.01
C GLU A 170 -8.72 4.72 7.67
N SER A 171 -9.91 4.15 7.52
CA SER A 171 -11.11 4.63 8.19
C SER A 171 -11.41 4.07 9.57
N GLN A 172 -10.76 2.98 9.98
CA GLN A 172 -10.88 2.45 11.34
C GLN A 172 -10.13 3.32 12.36
N TYR A 173 -9.07 4.01 11.95
CA TYR A 173 -8.48 5.14 12.70
C TYR A 173 -9.37 6.40 12.68
N MET A 174 -10.47 6.39 11.91
CA MET A 174 -11.47 7.44 11.80
C MET A 174 -12.84 7.00 12.35
N ASN A 175 -12.90 6.06 13.28
CA ASN A 175 -14.18 5.75 13.90
C ASN A 175 -14.71 7.03 14.62
N GLU A 176 -16.03 7.18 14.65
CA GLU A 176 -16.69 8.41 15.13
C GLU A 176 -16.25 8.80 16.55
N GLU A 177 -16.00 7.81 17.41
CA GLU A 177 -15.50 8.00 18.77
C GLU A 177 -14.08 8.61 18.77
N CYS A 178 -13.13 8.07 18.02
CA CYS A 178 -11.77 8.61 17.90
C CYS A 178 -11.75 10.02 17.29
N ILE A 179 -12.60 10.28 16.29
CA ILE A 179 -12.73 11.61 15.67
C ILE A 179 -13.29 12.62 16.67
N ASN A 180 -14.29 12.22 17.46
CA ASN A 180 -14.88 13.07 18.49
C ASN A 180 -13.87 13.34 19.63
N GLU A 181 -13.15 12.33 20.10
CA GLU A 181 -12.07 12.50 21.08
C GLU A 181 -10.99 13.48 20.60
N PHE A 182 -10.58 13.38 19.33
CA PHE A 182 -9.61 14.32 18.77
C PHE A 182 -10.17 15.74 18.77
N LYS A 183 -11.42 15.93 18.32
CA LYS A 183 -12.09 17.25 18.25
C LYS A 183 -12.20 17.89 19.64
N GLU A 184 -12.48 17.09 20.66
CA GLU A 184 -12.51 17.55 22.06
C GLU A 184 -11.12 17.97 22.55
N ARG A 185 -10.07 17.22 22.21
CA ARG A 185 -8.67 17.55 22.59
C ARG A 185 -8.10 18.72 21.79
N ASN A 186 -8.62 18.99 20.60
CA ASN A 186 -8.11 20.00 19.67
C ASN A 186 -9.24 20.93 19.18
N PRO A 187 -9.82 21.77 20.05
CA PRO A 187 -10.98 22.60 19.70
C PRO A 187 -10.72 23.61 18.57
N ASP A 188 -9.45 23.94 18.31
CA ASP A 188 -9.02 24.89 17.28
C ASP A 188 -8.63 24.23 15.94
N TYR A 189 -8.85 22.91 15.77
CA TYR A 189 -8.46 22.16 14.57
C TYR A 189 -8.95 22.81 13.26
N LYS A 190 -10.18 23.36 13.25
CA LYS A 190 -10.72 24.07 12.07
C LYS A 190 -9.86 25.27 11.69
N LYS A 191 -9.45 26.08 12.66
CA LYS A 191 -8.59 27.26 12.44
C LYS A 191 -7.22 26.85 11.92
N GLN A 192 -6.63 25.79 12.49
CA GLN A 192 -5.35 25.24 12.03
C GLN A 192 -5.43 24.76 10.58
N ILE A 193 -6.51 24.06 10.21
CA ILE A 193 -6.75 23.56 8.85
C ILE A 193 -6.98 24.72 7.87
N ILE A 194 -7.79 25.70 8.24
CA ILE A 194 -8.04 26.91 7.45
C ILE A 194 -6.71 27.61 7.15
N ASN A 195 -5.87 27.86 8.17
CA ASN A 195 -4.57 28.48 7.94
C ASN A 195 -3.68 27.63 7.05
N LYS A 196 -3.56 26.33 7.32
CA LYS A 196 -2.71 25.45 6.50
C LYS A 196 -3.11 25.43 5.02
N ILE A 197 -4.40 25.53 4.70
CA ILE A 197 -4.91 25.32 3.34
C ILE A 197 -5.18 26.62 2.60
N LEU A 198 -5.82 27.59 3.26
CA LEU A 198 -6.27 28.84 2.64
C LEU A 198 -5.31 30.01 2.90
N PHE A 199 -4.59 29.99 4.03
CA PHE A 199 -3.71 31.09 4.47
C PHE A 199 -2.34 30.56 4.93
N PRO A 200 -1.57 29.90 4.05
CA PRO A 200 -0.37 29.14 4.44
C PRO A 200 0.74 30.01 5.05
N ASN A 201 0.69 31.33 4.86
CA ASN A 201 1.60 32.29 5.48
C ASN A 201 1.18 32.69 6.90
N ASN A 202 0.11 32.10 7.43
CA ASN A 202 -0.40 32.32 8.78
C ASN A 202 -0.81 33.79 9.04
N ASP A 203 -1.31 34.46 8.01
CA ASP A 203 -1.62 35.89 7.94
C ASP A 203 -3.09 36.22 8.25
N PHE A 204 -3.93 35.22 8.47
CA PHE A 204 -5.34 35.41 8.81
C PHE A 204 -5.56 35.48 10.32
N ASN A 205 -6.21 36.55 10.80
CA ASN A 205 -6.55 36.72 12.21
C ASN A 205 -7.99 36.27 12.50
N PHE A 206 -8.14 35.24 13.33
CA PHE A 206 -9.44 34.69 13.73
C PHE A 206 -10.08 35.42 14.93
N GLU A 207 -9.42 36.40 15.54
CA GLU A 207 -9.86 37.04 16.79
C GLU A 207 -11.26 37.67 16.71
N PHE A 208 -11.67 38.09 15.52
CA PHE A 208 -12.96 38.74 15.27
C PHE A 208 -13.98 37.85 14.54
N GLU A 209 -13.63 36.59 14.26
CA GLU A 209 -14.49 35.69 13.52
C GLU A 209 -15.48 34.95 14.42
N THR A 210 -16.71 34.82 13.94
CA THR A 210 -17.74 34.00 14.61
C THR A 210 -17.52 32.51 14.31
N GLU A 211 -18.05 31.63 15.17
CA GLU A 211 -18.06 30.18 14.91
C GLU A 211 -18.71 29.84 13.56
N GLU A 212 -19.78 30.55 13.19
CA GLU A 212 -20.46 30.36 11.90
C GLU A 212 -19.56 30.76 10.71
N SER A 213 -18.78 31.83 10.85
CA SER A 213 -17.79 32.26 9.85
C SER A 213 -16.67 31.22 9.71
N ILE A 214 -16.13 30.74 10.84
CA ILE A 214 -15.11 29.69 10.88
C ILE A 214 -15.61 28.41 10.20
N ASP A 215 -16.86 28.01 10.44
CA ASP A 215 -17.47 26.85 9.78
C ASP A 215 -17.62 27.03 8.27
N GLY A 216 -18.00 28.23 7.84
CA GLY A 216 -18.05 28.59 6.42
C GLY A 216 -16.68 28.48 5.76
N MET A 217 -15.66 29.09 6.36
CA MET A 217 -14.27 29.04 5.88
C MET A 217 -13.71 27.63 5.88
N TYR A 218 -14.02 26.82 6.90
CA TYR A 218 -13.60 25.44 6.99
C TYR A 218 -14.15 24.59 5.84
N LYS A 219 -15.45 24.72 5.53
CA LYS A 219 -16.07 24.05 4.36
C LYS A 219 -15.39 24.44 3.05
N VAL A 220 -15.02 25.72 2.89
CA VAL A 220 -14.27 26.19 1.72
C VAL A 220 -12.88 25.55 1.66
N ALA A 221 -12.19 25.44 2.79
CA ALA A 221 -10.88 24.80 2.89
C ALA A 221 -10.95 23.32 2.47
N LEU A 222 -11.94 22.57 2.98
CA LEU A 222 -12.16 21.17 2.61
C LEU A 222 -12.40 21.03 1.10
N ALA A 223 -13.28 21.84 0.53
CA ALA A 223 -13.57 21.82 -0.91
C ALA A 223 -12.32 22.12 -1.75
N TYR A 224 -11.53 23.13 -1.36
CA TYR A 224 -10.29 23.50 -2.05
C TYR A 224 -9.23 22.39 -1.99
N TYR A 225 -9.02 21.79 -0.81
CA TYR A 225 -8.04 20.74 -0.61
C TYR A 225 -8.32 19.53 -1.50
N PHE A 226 -9.54 18.98 -1.44
CA PHE A 226 -9.88 17.79 -2.21
C PHE A 226 -9.96 18.06 -3.71
N LYS A 227 -10.33 19.27 -4.13
CA LYS A 227 -10.29 19.65 -5.55
C LYS A 227 -8.86 19.63 -6.11
N ASN A 228 -7.86 20.00 -5.32
CA ASN A 228 -6.47 20.05 -5.77
C ASN A 228 -5.73 18.73 -5.57
N LYS A 229 -6.07 17.95 -4.54
CA LYS A 229 -5.43 16.66 -4.25
C LYS A 229 -5.71 15.58 -5.30
N TYR A 230 -6.92 15.55 -5.85
CA TYR A 230 -7.33 14.55 -6.85
C TYR A 230 -7.35 15.10 -8.29
N LYS A 231 -6.57 16.14 -8.60
CA LYS A 231 -6.30 16.49 -10.00
C LYS A 231 -5.52 15.35 -10.65
N ILE A 232 -6.24 14.47 -11.32
CA ILE A 232 -5.67 13.43 -12.20
C ILE A 232 -5.03 14.16 -13.37
N THR A 233 -3.70 14.14 -13.45
CA THR A 233 -2.93 14.34 -14.70
C THR A 233 -3.01 13.09 -15.57
#